data_AF-A0A2V7P488-F1
#
_entry.id   AF-A0A2V7P488-F1
#
_cell.length_a   1.000
_cell.length_b   1.000
_cell.length_c   1.000
_cell.angle_alpha   90.00
_cell.angle_beta   90.00
_cell.angle_gamma   90.00
#
_symmetry.space_group_name_H-M   'P 1'
#
loop_
_entity.id
_entity.type
_entity.pdbx_description
1 polymer ?
#
loop_
_entity_poly.entity_id
_entity_poly.type
_entity_poly.pdbx_seq_one_letter_code
_entity_poly.pdbx_strand_id
1 'polypeptide(L)'
;MGLAVLALVVGRHTAGQEQGQGWAAYDGRDWRGFTPAEKRAYVVGFLAAGALADAGRAGAEGPAALGRVLDSLSRGGGLRFPFGHTVYVTQLDEYYWWENHRPTRLYLALWEVNRRLATHER
;
A
#
# COMPACT_ATOMS: atom_id res chain seq x y z
N MET A 1 -10.71 17.91 -12.31
CA MET A 1 -10.32 18.69 -11.12
C MET A 1 -9.75 17.70 -10.11
N GLY A 2 -8.45 17.78 -9.84
CA GLY A 2 -7.66 16.70 -9.21
C GLY A 2 -7.91 16.52 -7.71
N LEU A 3 -7.86 15.26 -7.26
CA LEU A 3 -7.90 14.89 -5.85
C LEU A 3 -6.51 15.09 -5.22
N ALA A 4 -6.41 16.04 -4.30
CA ALA A 4 -5.25 16.20 -3.45
C ALA A 4 -5.28 15.13 -2.34
N VAL A 5 -4.28 14.27 -2.30
CA VAL A 5 -4.04 13.35 -1.19
C VAL A 5 -3.30 14.13 -0.10
N LEU A 6 -3.96 14.35 1.03
CA LEU A 6 -3.35 14.92 2.24
C LEU A 6 -2.49 13.85 2.93
N ALA A 7 -1.16 13.97 2.77
CA ALA A 7 -0.21 13.26 3.62
C ALA A 7 0.10 14.15 4.84
N LEU A 8 -0.40 13.78 6.01
CA LEU A 8 0.00 14.42 7.28
C LEU A 8 1.25 13.68 7.82
N VAL A 9 2.43 14.24 7.58
CA VAL A 9 3.67 13.81 8.24
C VAL A 9 3.96 14.80 9.37
N VAL A 10 3.72 14.37 10.61
CA VAL A 10 4.24 15.08 11.78
C VAL A 10 5.65 14.53 12.04
N GLY A 11 6.64 15.27 11.54
CA GLY A 11 8.06 15.03 11.80
C GLY A 11 8.85 16.24 11.32
N ARG A 12 9.37 17.05 12.27
CA ARG A 12 10.28 18.16 11.96
C ARG A 12 11.60 17.60 11.43
N HIS A 13 11.70 17.41 10.12
CA HIS A 13 12.98 17.32 9.42
C HIS A 13 12.90 18.16 8.14
N THR A 14 13.59 19.29 8.18
CA THR A 14 14.21 19.99 7.03
C THR A 14 13.51 19.83 5.68
N ALA A 15 12.67 20.81 5.36
CA ALA A 15 12.21 21.11 4.01
C ALA A 15 13.39 21.52 3.12
N GLY A 16 14.13 20.53 2.62
CA GLY A 16 15.30 20.75 1.79
C GLY A 16 16.12 19.48 1.61
N GLN A 17 15.55 18.43 1.00
CA GLN A 17 16.22 17.35 0.24
C GLN A 17 15.23 16.21 -0.09
N GLU A 18 14.11 16.46 -0.79
CA GLU A 18 13.35 15.37 -1.43
C GLU A 18 12.78 15.83 -2.78
N GLN A 19 13.64 15.91 -3.80
CA GLN A 19 13.26 15.33 -5.10
C GLN A 19 13.66 13.85 -5.07
N GLY A 20 13.24 13.16 -4.01
CA GLY A 20 13.47 11.73 -3.84
C GLY A 20 12.75 10.96 -4.94
N GLN A 21 13.30 9.80 -5.28
CA GLN A 21 12.69 8.86 -6.21
C GLN A 21 11.22 8.62 -5.81
N GLY A 22 10.29 8.89 -6.73
CA GLY A 22 8.86 8.76 -6.46
C GLY A 22 8.49 7.34 -6.03
N TRP A 23 7.46 7.20 -5.19
CA TRP A 23 7.04 5.93 -4.57
C TRP A 23 6.88 4.75 -5.55
N ALA A 24 6.51 5.05 -6.81
CA ALA A 24 6.29 4.05 -7.86
C ALA A 24 7.60 3.46 -8.41
N ALA A 25 8.73 4.10 -8.15
CA ALA A 25 10.04 3.67 -8.61
C ALA A 25 10.77 2.80 -7.58
N TYR A 26 10.28 2.65 -6.34
CA TYR A 26 10.93 1.73 -5.39
C TYR A 26 10.83 0.27 -5.86
N ASP A 27 11.91 -0.47 -5.67
CA ASP A 27 12.02 -1.89 -5.99
C ASP A 27 12.61 -2.72 -4.83
N GLY A 28 12.95 -3.98 -5.10
CA GLY A 28 13.47 -4.90 -4.08
C GLY A 28 14.82 -4.52 -3.50
N ARG A 29 15.60 -3.65 -4.17
CA ARG A 29 16.86 -3.11 -3.63
C ARG A 29 16.56 -2.08 -2.55
N ASP A 30 15.62 -1.18 -2.82
CA ASP A 30 15.16 -0.18 -1.86
C ASP A 30 14.49 -0.84 -0.66
N TRP A 31 13.65 -1.86 -0.90
CA TRP A 31 12.96 -2.61 0.15
C TRP A 31 13.89 -3.18 1.21
N ARG A 32 15.08 -3.66 0.81
CA ARG A 32 16.07 -4.19 1.74
C ARG A 32 16.76 -3.11 2.55
N GLY A 33 16.90 -1.91 1.97
CA GLY A 33 17.44 -0.74 2.66
C GLY A 33 16.43 -0.09 3.61
N PHE A 34 15.14 -0.30 3.39
CA PHE A 34 14.09 0.26 4.24
C PHE A 34 14.15 -0.27 5.67
N THR A 35 14.08 0.65 6.61
CA THR A 35 13.80 0.40 8.01
C THR A 35 12.41 -0.24 8.18
N PRO A 36 12.15 -0.91 9.32
CA PRO A 36 10.81 -1.45 9.60
C PRO A 36 9.69 -0.39 9.53
N ALA A 37 9.99 0.85 9.89
CA ALA A 37 9.04 1.96 9.83
C ALA A 37 8.72 2.36 8.38
N GLU A 38 9.71 2.44 7.51
CA GLU A 38 9.54 2.76 6.08
C GLU A 38 8.77 1.65 5.34
N LYS A 39 9.10 0.38 5.61
CA LYS A 39 8.35 -0.77 5.09
C LYS A 39 6.87 -0.68 5.45
N ARG A 40 6.58 -0.41 6.73
CA ARG A 40 5.20 -0.21 7.21
C ARG A 40 4.53 0.96 6.52
N ALA A 41 5.19 2.12 6.45
CA ALA A 41 4.62 3.33 5.85
C ALA A 41 4.27 3.13 4.38
N TYR A 42 5.16 2.49 3.60
CA TYR A 42 4.91 2.19 2.19
C TYR A 42 3.67 1.30 2.02
N VAL A 43 3.62 0.19 2.77
CA VAL A 43 2.51 -0.77 2.67
C VAL A 43 1.20 -0.15 3.14
N VAL A 44 1.18 0.56 4.28
CA VAL A 44 -0.03 1.22 4.79
C VAL A 44 -0.53 2.28 3.79
N GLY A 45 0.36 3.07 3.20
CA GLY A 45 0.00 4.04 2.17
C GLY A 45 -0.62 3.40 0.93
N PHE A 46 -0.03 2.30 0.46
CA PHE A 46 -0.57 1.54 -0.67
C PHE A 46 -1.95 0.95 -0.36
N LEU A 47 -2.14 0.35 0.82
CA LEU A 47 -3.43 -0.20 1.25
C LEU A 47 -4.50 0.87 1.39
N ALA A 48 -4.15 2.02 1.97
CA ALA A 48 -5.06 3.16 2.09
C ALA A 48 -5.48 3.67 0.70
N ALA A 49 -4.54 3.83 -0.23
CA ALA A 49 -4.86 4.23 -1.60
C ALA A 49 -5.79 3.23 -2.31
N GLY A 50 -5.55 1.93 -2.11
CA GLY A 50 -6.42 0.87 -2.63
C GLY A 50 -7.84 0.94 -2.04
N ALA A 51 -7.95 1.07 -0.72
CA ALA A 51 -9.23 1.16 -0.02
C ALA A 51 -10.02 2.42 -0.44
N LEU A 52 -9.36 3.56 -0.61
CA LEU A 52 -9.99 4.78 -1.13
C LEU A 52 -10.51 4.59 -2.56
N ALA A 53 -9.75 3.90 -3.42
CA ALA A 53 -10.19 3.59 -4.78
C ALA A 53 -11.37 2.61 -4.80
N ASP A 54 -11.40 1.64 -3.89
CA ASP A 54 -12.51 0.71 -3.72
C ASP A 54 -13.77 1.43 -3.21
N ALA A 55 -13.63 2.32 -2.22
CA ALA A 55 -14.74 3.13 -1.72
C ALA A 55 -15.29 4.08 -2.79
N GLY A 56 -14.43 4.70 -3.61
CA GLY A 56 -14.86 5.51 -4.75
C GLY A 56 -15.67 4.71 -5.77
N ARG A 57 -15.25 3.47 -6.06
CA ARG A 57 -16.02 2.56 -6.93
C ARG A 57 -17.33 2.11 -6.32
N ALA A 58 -17.43 2.06 -5.00
CA ALA A 58 -18.66 1.78 -4.26
C ALA A 58 -19.55 3.03 -4.07
N GLY A 59 -19.20 4.18 -4.65
CA GLY A 59 -20.03 5.40 -4.60
C GLY A 59 -19.90 6.21 -3.32
N ALA A 60 -18.78 6.12 -2.60
CA ALA A 60 -18.54 6.97 -1.44
C ALA A 60 -18.41 8.45 -1.83
N GLU A 61 -19.44 9.24 -1.52
CA GLU A 61 -19.46 10.68 -1.75
C GLU A 61 -19.22 11.45 -0.44
N GLY A 62 -18.01 12.02 -0.32
CA GLY A 62 -17.62 12.84 0.83
C GLY A 62 -17.24 12.05 2.10
N PRO A 63 -16.72 12.73 3.14
CA PRO A 63 -16.07 12.07 4.29
C PRO A 63 -17.02 11.17 5.12
N ALA A 64 -18.28 11.57 5.29
CA ALA A 64 -19.25 10.82 6.08
C ALA A 64 -19.71 9.52 5.38
N ALA A 65 -19.76 9.51 4.04
CA ALA A 65 -20.02 8.29 3.29
C ALA A 65 -18.78 7.39 3.27
N LEU A 66 -17.60 7.98 3.15
CA LEU A 66 -16.32 7.25 3.07
C LEU A 66 -16.13 6.28 4.24
N GLY A 67 -16.28 6.74 5.48
CA GLY A 67 -16.12 5.89 6.66
C GLY A 67 -17.09 4.69 6.65
N ARG A 68 -18.38 4.94 6.38
CA ARG A 68 -19.40 3.89 6.33
C ARG A 68 -19.14 2.87 5.21
N VAL A 69 -18.73 3.33 4.03
CA VAL A 69 -18.44 2.46 2.88
C VAL A 69 -17.19 1.62 3.15
N LEU A 70 -16.12 2.21 3.69
CA LEU A 70 -14.91 1.46 4.06
C LEU A 70 -15.19 0.38 5.11
N ASP A 71 -15.96 0.72 6.14
CA ASP A 71 -16.39 -0.25 7.15
C ASP A 71 -17.20 -1.40 6.55
N SER A 72 -18.08 -1.09 5.60
CA SER A 72 -18.88 -2.09 4.88
C SER A 72 -17.99 -2.99 4.01
N LEU A 73 -17.05 -2.42 3.26
CA LEU A 73 -16.11 -3.17 2.41
C LEU A 73 -15.19 -4.07 3.25
N SER A 74 -14.71 -3.58 4.39
CA SER A 74 -13.87 -4.34 5.31
C SER A 74 -14.61 -5.55 5.89
N ARG A 75 -15.85 -5.36 6.37
CA ARG A 75 -16.66 -6.47 6.92
C ARG A 75 -17.20 -7.42 5.85
N GLY A 76 -17.48 -6.91 4.66
CA GLY A 76 -18.09 -7.67 3.56
C GLY A 76 -17.10 -8.35 2.62
N GLY A 77 -15.79 -8.24 2.87
CA GLY A 77 -14.77 -8.80 1.97
C GLY A 77 -14.67 -8.09 0.61
N GLY A 78 -15.11 -6.84 0.53
CA GLY A 78 -15.12 -6.04 -0.70
C GLY A 78 -13.81 -5.30 -1.00
N LEU A 79 -12.84 -5.33 -0.08
CA LEU A 79 -11.53 -4.73 -0.27
C LEU A 79 -10.69 -5.57 -1.24
N ARG A 80 -10.08 -4.92 -2.23
CA ARG A 80 -9.14 -5.59 -3.15
C ARG A 80 -7.91 -6.15 -2.44
N PHE A 81 -7.48 -5.46 -1.39
CA PHE A 81 -6.36 -5.86 -0.53
C PHE A 81 -6.90 -6.07 0.90
N PRO A 82 -7.42 -7.26 1.21
CA PRO A 82 -8.18 -7.50 2.44
C PRO A 82 -7.31 -7.75 3.67
N PHE A 83 -6.01 -8.04 3.49
CA PHE A 83 -5.14 -8.45 4.58
C PHE A 83 -4.50 -7.28 5.34
N GLY A 84 -4.09 -7.53 6.58
CA GLY A 84 -3.37 -6.54 7.38
C GLY A 84 -1.99 -6.23 6.81
N HIS A 85 -1.47 -5.02 7.08
CA HIS A 85 -0.17 -4.57 6.57
C HIS A 85 0.99 -5.52 6.92
N THR A 86 0.95 -6.17 8.09
CA THR A 86 1.99 -7.12 8.52
C THR A 86 2.10 -8.31 7.56
N VAL A 87 0.97 -8.83 7.07
CA VAL A 87 0.95 -9.93 6.09
C VAL A 87 1.67 -9.51 4.82
N TYR A 88 1.34 -8.34 4.27
CA TYR A 88 2.00 -7.84 3.07
C TYR A 88 3.49 -7.53 3.28
N VAL A 89 3.88 -6.98 4.43
CA VAL A 89 5.31 -6.73 4.74
C VAL A 89 6.06 -8.07 4.75
N THR A 90 5.57 -9.07 5.47
CA THR A 90 6.20 -10.40 5.54
C THR A 90 6.28 -11.05 4.16
N GLN A 91 5.22 -10.97 3.37
CA GLN A 91 5.19 -11.52 2.03
C GLN A 91 6.11 -10.79 1.05
N LEU A 92 6.32 -9.48 1.21
CA LEU A 92 7.31 -8.75 0.43
C LEU A 92 8.74 -9.12 0.84
N ASP A 93 9.00 -9.33 2.13
CA ASP A 93 10.30 -9.83 2.61
C ASP A 93 10.63 -11.19 1.98
N GLU A 94 9.67 -12.11 1.94
CA GLU A 94 9.80 -13.40 1.27
C GLU A 94 9.94 -13.26 -0.25
N TYR A 95 9.13 -12.41 -0.88
CA TYR A 95 9.16 -12.16 -2.31
C TYR A 95 10.56 -11.68 -2.75
N TYR A 96 11.15 -10.72 -2.04
CA TYR A 96 12.46 -10.15 -2.37
C TYR A 96 13.65 -10.90 -1.78
N TRP A 97 13.41 -12.00 -1.06
CA TRP A 97 14.46 -12.93 -0.68
C TRP A 97 15.20 -13.45 -1.93
N TRP A 98 14.44 -13.79 -2.97
CA TRP A 98 14.97 -14.28 -4.25
C TRP A 98 15.53 -13.16 -5.13
N GLU A 99 16.74 -13.35 -5.68
CA GLU A 99 17.46 -12.30 -6.41
C GLU A 99 16.77 -11.87 -7.72
N ASN A 100 16.12 -12.81 -8.40
CA ASN A 100 15.39 -12.57 -9.65
C ASN A 100 14.22 -11.58 -9.49
N HIS A 101 13.70 -11.42 -8.27
CA HIS A 101 12.59 -10.51 -7.99
C HIS A 101 13.03 -9.08 -7.68
N ARG A 102 14.33 -8.83 -7.43
CA ARG A 102 14.84 -7.49 -7.06
C ARG A 102 14.43 -6.37 -8.02
N PRO A 103 14.38 -6.56 -9.35
CA PRO A 103 13.99 -5.49 -10.28
C PRO A 103 12.49 -5.16 -10.25
N THR A 104 11.64 -6.01 -9.67
CA THR A 104 10.18 -5.78 -9.64
C THR A 104 9.85 -4.60 -8.73
N ARG A 105 9.06 -3.65 -9.23
CA ARG A 105 8.57 -2.50 -8.46
C ARG A 105 7.69 -2.95 -7.30
N LEU A 106 7.78 -2.25 -6.17
CA LEU A 106 7.06 -2.62 -4.95
C LEU A 106 5.54 -2.75 -5.15
N TYR A 107 4.92 -1.82 -5.89
CA TYR A 107 3.48 -1.86 -6.14
C TYR A 107 3.04 -3.06 -6.99
N LEU A 108 3.91 -3.53 -7.91
CA LEU A 108 3.67 -4.73 -8.71
C LEU A 108 3.83 -5.97 -7.83
N ALA A 109 4.86 -6.02 -7.00
CA ALA A 109 5.07 -7.13 -6.06
C ALA A 109 3.89 -7.26 -5.08
N LEU A 110 3.37 -6.15 -4.54
CA LEU A 110 2.16 -6.16 -3.70
C LEU A 110 0.94 -6.72 -4.42
N TRP A 111 0.76 -6.36 -5.69
CA TRP A 111 -0.34 -6.89 -6.51
C TRP A 111 -0.21 -8.40 -6.75
N GLU A 112 0.99 -8.87 -7.07
CA GLU A 112 1.27 -10.30 -7.25
C GLU A 112 1.10 -11.09 -5.95
N VAL A 113 1.66 -10.59 -4.85
CA VAL A 113 1.49 -11.17 -3.50
C VAL A 113 0.00 -11.29 -3.17
N ASN A 114 -0.77 -10.23 -3.38
CA ASN A 114 -2.21 -10.26 -3.10
C ASN A 114 -2.93 -11.35 -3.92
N ARG A 115 -2.58 -11.49 -5.20
CA ARG A 115 -3.14 -12.56 -6.04
C ARG A 115 -2.78 -13.94 -5.52
N ARG A 116 -1.53 -14.15 -5.08
CA ARG A 116 -1.08 -15.43 -4.50
C ARG A 116 -1.81 -15.72 -3.20
N LEU A 117 -1.96 -14.74 -2.30
CA LEU A 117 -2.70 -14.92 -1.05
C LEU A 117 -4.16 -15.32 -1.32
N ALA A 118 -4.82 -14.65 -2.28
CA ALA A 118 -6.21 -14.95 -2.64
C ALA A 118 -6.41 -16.36 -3.27
N THR A 119 -5.37 -16.99 -3.79
CA THR A 119 -5.45 -18.36 -4.34
C THR A 119 -5.17 -19.46 -3.33
N HIS A 120 -4.45 -19.18 -2.24
CA HIS A 120 -4.12 -20.18 -1.22
C HIS A 120 -5.20 -20.33 -0.14
N GLU A 121 -6.18 -19.43 -0.09
CA GLU A 121 -7.34 -19.51 0.82
C GLU A 121 -8.57 -20.23 0.20
N ARG A 122 -8.40 -20.95 -0.92
CA ARG A 122 -9.43 -21.82 -1.51
C ARG A 122 -9.07 -23.28 -1.32
#